data_AF-A0A1Q3LHA3-F1
#
_entry.id   AF-A0A1Q3LHA3-F1
#
_cell.length_a   1.000
_cell.length_b   1.000
_cell.length_c   1.000
_cell.angle_alpha   90.00
_cell.angle_beta   90.00
_cell.angle_gamma   90.00
#
_symmetry.space_group_name_H-M   'P 1'
#
loop_
_entity.id
_entity.type
_entity.pdbx_description
1 polymer ?
#
loop_
_entity_poly.entity_id
_entity_poly.type
_entity_poly.pdbx_seq_one_letter_code
_entity_poly.pdbx_strand_id
1 'polypeptide(L)'
;MKNCPNCHAEIEENFEICWNCNYSLTENKVVEFEEPSEKKKDIDCLRCNVPLVFAGNFKFHEGTRFGILGNLLEAFVNRESFDLYLCPKCGKVEFFSPNI
;
A
#
# COMPACT_ATOMS: atom_id res chain seq x y z
N MET A 1 -10.79 31.72 -17.78
CA MET A 1 -10.88 30.23 -17.71
C MET A 1 -10.22 29.63 -18.94
N LYS A 2 -9.67 28.42 -18.85
CA LYS A 2 -8.98 27.72 -19.96
C LYS A 2 -9.45 26.27 -20.03
N ASN A 3 -9.38 25.65 -21.20
CA ASN A 3 -9.78 24.25 -21.37
C ASN A 3 -8.59 23.32 -21.30
N CYS A 4 -8.78 22.17 -20.64
CA CYS A 4 -7.79 21.09 -20.65
C CYS A 4 -7.59 20.55 -22.09
N PRO A 5 -6.36 20.46 -22.61
CA PRO A 5 -6.13 19.87 -23.94
C PRO A 5 -6.33 18.35 -23.97
N ASN A 6 -6.37 17.69 -22.81
CA ASN A 6 -6.53 16.23 -22.72
C ASN A 6 -8.00 15.82 -22.56
N CYS A 7 -8.72 16.39 -21.58
CA CYS A 7 -10.09 15.99 -21.27
C CYS A 7 -11.15 17.06 -21.55
N HIS A 8 -10.76 18.24 -22.06
CA HIS A 8 -11.64 19.36 -22.40
C HIS A 8 -12.45 19.96 -21.24
N ALA A 9 -12.15 19.57 -19.99
CA ALA A 9 -12.74 20.21 -18.81
C ALA A 9 -12.30 21.68 -18.69
N GLU A 10 -13.19 22.51 -18.16
CA GLU A 10 -12.91 23.91 -17.85
C GLU A 10 -12.05 24.01 -16.59
N ILE A 11 -10.95 24.75 -16.70
CA ILE A 11 -9.94 24.95 -15.66
C ILE A 11 -9.85 26.46 -15.37
N GLU A 12 -9.76 26.83 -14.11
CA GLU A 12 -9.49 28.22 -13.73
C GLU A 12 -8.07 28.65 -14.16
N GLU A 13 -7.85 29.95 -14.38
CA GLU A 13 -6.58 30.42 -14.98
C GLU A 13 -5.35 30.17 -14.10
N ASN A 14 -5.56 30.22 -12.78
CA ASN A 14 -4.60 30.01 -11.71
C ASN A 14 -4.24 28.53 -11.46
N PHE A 15 -4.91 27.57 -12.10
CA PHE A 15 -4.57 26.15 -11.95
C PHE A 15 -3.64 25.70 -13.06
N GLU A 16 -2.52 25.09 -12.69
CA GLU A 16 -1.55 24.53 -13.64
C GLU A 16 -1.82 23.06 -13.97
N ILE A 17 -2.67 22.40 -13.16
CA ILE A 17 -3.04 20.99 -13.31
C ILE A 17 -4.55 20.87 -13.45
N CYS A 18 -5.00 20.05 -14.39
CA CYS A 18 -6.41 19.76 -14.60
C CYS A 18 -6.98 18.93 -13.45
N TRP A 19 -7.99 19.46 -12.76
CA TRP A 19 -8.69 18.78 -11.66
C TRP A 19 -9.40 17.49 -12.08
N ASN A 20 -9.75 17.34 -13.37
CA ASN A 20 -10.53 16.19 -13.85
C ASN A 20 -9.66 15.02 -14.32
N CYS A 21 -8.47 15.29 -14.88
CA CYS A 21 -7.63 14.24 -15.48
C CYS A 21 -6.15 14.31 -15.10
N ASN A 22 -5.78 15.15 -14.14
CA ASN A 22 -4.41 15.37 -13.67
C ASN A 22 -3.40 15.79 -14.75
N TYR A 23 -3.87 16.30 -15.89
CA TYR A 23 -3.00 16.84 -16.94
C TYR A 23 -2.31 18.14 -16.48
N SER A 24 -0.99 18.14 -16.46
CA SER A 24 -0.17 19.33 -16.24
C SER A 24 -0.05 20.15 -17.51
N LEU A 25 -0.46 21.42 -17.43
CA LEU A 25 -0.40 22.38 -18.53
C LEU A 25 1.03 22.92 -18.76
N THR A 26 1.90 22.82 -17.77
CA THR A 26 3.31 23.20 -17.86
C THR A 26 4.16 22.08 -18.44
N GLU A 27 3.92 20.83 -18.04
CA GLU A 27 4.69 19.66 -18.48
C GLU A 27 4.09 18.93 -19.69
N ASN A 28 2.88 19.32 -20.13
CA ASN A 28 2.14 18.70 -21.23
C ASN A 28 1.98 17.17 -21.12
N LYS A 29 1.72 16.67 -19.90
CA LYS A 29 1.47 15.25 -19.63
C LYS A 29 0.48 15.08 -18.49
N VAL A 30 -0.17 13.91 -18.43
CA VAL A 30 -0.89 13.48 -17.24
C VAL A 30 0.11 13.17 -16.13
N VAL A 31 -0.06 13.83 -14.99
CA VAL A 31 0.74 13.59 -13.79
C VAL A 31 0.04 12.52 -12.98
N GLU A 32 0.75 11.46 -12.66
CA GLU A 32 0.31 10.49 -11.68
C GLU A 32 0.71 11.00 -10.30
N PHE A 33 -0.27 11.36 -9.49
CA PHE A 33 -0.03 11.59 -8.07
C PHE A 33 0.03 10.21 -7.43
N GLU A 34 1.24 9.77 -7.10
CA GLU A 34 1.38 8.69 -6.13
C GLU A 34 0.77 9.23 -4.83
N GLU A 35 -0.39 8.70 -4.44
CA GLU A 35 -0.81 8.86 -3.05
C GLU A 35 0.35 8.37 -2.18
N PRO A 36 0.59 8.98 -1.01
CA PRO A 36 1.51 8.44 -0.02
C PRO A 36 0.92 7.13 0.52
N SER A 37 0.92 6.12 -0.35
CA SER A 37 0.70 4.74 0.00
C SER A 37 1.94 4.34 0.78
N GLU A 38 1.72 3.81 1.98
CA GLU A 38 2.73 3.00 2.67
C GLU A 38 3.38 2.12 1.60
N LYS A 39 4.67 2.33 1.31
CA LYS A 39 5.38 1.78 0.15
C LYS A 39 4.98 0.33 -0.12
N LYS A 40 3.98 0.11 -0.97
CA LYS A 40 3.51 -1.24 -1.30
C LYS A 40 4.58 -1.82 -2.19
N LYS A 41 5.17 -2.92 -1.74
CA LYS A 41 6.23 -3.58 -2.51
C LYS A 41 5.56 -4.23 -3.72
N ASP A 42 6.05 -3.92 -4.91
CA ASP A 42 5.67 -4.64 -6.12
C ASP A 42 6.45 -5.97 -6.15
N ILE A 43 5.77 -7.06 -5.79
CA ILE A 43 6.36 -8.38 -5.60
C ILE A 43 5.53 -9.42 -6.34
N ASP A 44 6.21 -10.21 -7.16
CA ASP A 44 5.63 -11.37 -7.81
C ASP A 44 5.72 -12.62 -6.95
N CYS A 45 4.67 -13.44 -7.00
CA CYS A 45 4.66 -14.75 -6.37
C CYS A 45 5.73 -15.66 -7.00
N LEU A 46 6.74 -16.05 -6.23
CA LEU A 46 7.82 -16.94 -6.71
C LEU A 46 7.35 -18.30 -7.27
N ARG A 47 6.12 -18.73 -6.98
CA ARG A 47 5.54 -19.99 -7.52
C ARG A 47 4.80 -19.80 -8.84
N CYS A 48 4.23 -18.63 -9.07
CA CYS A 48 3.28 -18.39 -10.15
C CYS A 48 3.72 -17.29 -11.12
N ASN A 49 4.71 -16.48 -10.73
CA ASN A 49 5.19 -15.32 -11.46
C ASN A 49 4.06 -14.32 -11.80
N VAL A 50 3.19 -14.07 -10.82
CA VAL A 50 2.07 -13.12 -10.91
C VAL A 50 2.12 -12.16 -9.72
N PRO A 51 1.64 -10.91 -9.85
CA PRO A 51 1.66 -9.93 -8.78
C PRO A 51 0.93 -10.40 -7.53
N LEU A 52 1.52 -10.17 -6.36
CA LEU A 52 0.89 -10.43 -5.07
C LEU A 52 -0.05 -9.28 -4.68
N VAL A 53 -1.11 -9.60 -3.94
CA VAL A 53 -2.07 -8.63 -3.41
C VAL A 53 -1.77 -8.37 -1.94
N PHE A 54 -1.57 -7.11 -1.57
CA PHE A 54 -1.39 -6.71 -0.17
C PHE A 54 -2.69 -6.90 0.63
N ALA A 55 -2.64 -7.67 1.71
CA ALA A 55 -3.77 -7.89 2.62
C ALA A 55 -3.77 -6.98 3.84
N GLY A 56 -2.64 -6.37 4.18
CA GLY A 56 -2.52 -5.50 5.35
C GLY A 56 -1.36 -5.87 6.26
N ASN A 57 -1.19 -5.04 7.30
CA ASN A 57 -0.25 -5.27 8.38
C ASN A 57 -0.93 -6.02 9.54
N PHE A 58 -0.39 -7.18 9.92
CA PHE A 58 -0.93 -8.03 10.99
C PHE A 58 0.07 -8.12 12.13
N LYS A 59 -0.44 -8.02 13.37
CA LYS A 59 0.35 -8.16 14.60
C LYS A 59 0.20 -9.58 15.13
N PHE A 60 1.33 -10.26 15.33
CA PHE A 60 1.37 -11.61 15.87
C PHE A 60 1.85 -11.59 17.33
N HIS A 61 1.30 -12.51 18.12
CA HIS A 61 1.72 -12.74 19.49
C HIS A 61 2.73 -13.89 19.50
N GLU A 62 3.98 -13.59 19.81
CA GLU A 62 5.01 -14.62 19.96
C GLU A 62 5.02 -15.10 21.43
N GLY A 63 4.28 -16.16 21.77
CA GLY A 63 4.21 -16.62 23.15
C GLY A 63 3.54 -17.98 23.37
N THR A 64 4.18 -18.82 24.18
CA THR A 64 3.64 -20.09 24.67
C THR A 64 2.55 -19.79 25.70
N ARG A 65 1.36 -20.40 25.54
CA ARG A 65 0.27 -20.35 26.53
C ARG A 65 0.71 -21.00 27.85
N PHE A 66 1.42 -20.29 28.71
CA PHE A 66 1.61 -20.71 30.09
C PHE A 66 0.30 -20.46 30.85
N GLY A 67 -0.44 -21.55 31.08
CA GLY A 67 -1.74 -21.54 31.73
C GLY A 67 -1.76 -20.83 33.09
N ILE A 68 -2.94 -20.29 33.41
CA ILE A 68 -3.47 -19.97 34.75
C ILE A 68 -2.71 -18.90 35.59
N LEU A 69 -1.56 -18.39 35.14
CA LEU A 69 -0.86 -17.23 35.75
C LEU A 69 -0.71 -16.04 34.78
N GLY A 70 -1.61 -15.94 33.80
CA GLY A 70 -1.49 -15.09 32.61
C GLY A 70 -1.89 -13.63 32.79
N ASN A 71 -1.11 -12.81 33.50
CA ASN A 71 -1.28 -11.35 33.37
C ASN A 71 -0.11 -10.44 33.76
N LEU A 72 0.98 -10.93 34.39
CA LEU A 72 2.09 -10.05 34.79
C LEU A 72 3.29 -10.04 33.83
N LEU A 73 3.44 -11.05 32.98
CA LEU A 73 4.60 -11.19 32.08
C LEU A 73 4.26 -10.99 30.59
N GLU A 74 2.97 -10.81 30.25
CA GLU A 74 2.54 -10.55 28.86
C GLU A 74 2.95 -9.16 28.34
N ALA A 75 3.32 -8.23 29.24
CA ALA A 75 3.82 -6.90 28.88
C ALA A 75 5.18 -6.92 28.15
N PHE A 76 5.89 -8.05 28.20
CA PHE A 76 7.20 -8.25 27.54
C PHE A 76 7.13 -9.18 26.32
N VAL A 77 5.92 -9.49 25.84
CA VAL A 77 5.74 -10.25 24.59
C VAL A 77 6.06 -9.32 23.43
N ASN A 78 7.15 -9.61 22.71
CA ASN A 78 7.47 -8.94 21.46
C ASN A 78 6.29 -9.11 20.50
N ARG A 79 5.64 -7.98 20.18
CA ARG A 79 4.57 -7.94 19.18
C ARG A 79 5.23 -7.65 17.84
N GLU A 80 5.61 -8.70 17.12
CA GLU A 80 6.09 -8.54 15.76
C GLU A 80 4.91 -8.30 14.81
N SER A 81 5.04 -7.27 13.97
CA SER A 81 4.08 -6.98 12.91
C SER A 81 4.67 -7.32 11.55
N PHE A 82 3.82 -7.84 10.67
CA PHE A 82 4.19 -8.21 9.31
C PHE A 82 3.17 -7.71 8.31
N ASP A 83 3.66 -7.25 7.17
CA ASP A 83 2.89 -7.00 5.98
C ASP A 83 2.65 -8.32 5.25
N LEU A 84 1.38 -8.64 5.03
CA LEU A 84 0.98 -9.88 4.37
C LEU A 84 0.61 -9.63 2.91
N TYR A 85 1.16 -10.45 2.04
CA TYR A 85 0.90 -10.44 0.60
C TYR A 85 0.41 -11.82 0.15
N LEU A 86 -0.67 -11.87 -0.64
CA LEU A 86 -1.29 -13.12 -1.07
C LEU A 86 -1.24 -13.28 -2.60
N CYS A 87 -0.91 -14.49 -3.03
CA CYS A 87 -1.00 -14.85 -4.45
C CYS A 87 -2.45 -15.22 -4.81
N PRO A 88 -3.10 -14.50 -5.74
CA PRO A 88 -4.48 -14.78 -6.13
C PRO A 88 -4.65 -16.11 -6.88
N LYS A 89 -3.55 -16.68 -7.41
CA LYS A 89 -3.57 -17.92 -8.20
C LYS A 89 -3.42 -19.18 -7.36
N CYS A 90 -2.54 -19.18 -6.36
CA CYS A 90 -2.20 -20.39 -5.59
C CYS A 90 -2.38 -20.25 -4.08
N GLY A 91 -2.80 -19.08 -3.58
CA GLY A 91 -3.02 -18.85 -2.15
C GLY A 91 -1.73 -18.80 -1.31
N LYS A 92 -0.54 -18.73 -1.93
CA LYS A 92 0.71 -18.48 -1.20
C LYS A 92 0.60 -17.16 -0.44
N VAL A 93 0.97 -17.18 0.84
CA VAL A 93 1.09 -15.98 1.68
C VAL A 93 2.57 -15.71 1.94
N GLU A 94 2.97 -14.45 1.80
CA GLU A 94 4.33 -13.96 2.06
C GLU A 94 4.28 -12.87 3.12
N PHE A 95 5.26 -12.91 4.03
CA PHE A 95 5.34 -12.03 5.20
C PHE A 95 6.56 -11.12 5.02
N PHE A 96 6.36 -9.82 5.19
CA PHE A 96 7.42 -8.83 5.11
C PHE A 96 7.46 -8.00 6.40
N SER A 97 8.66 -7.69 6.89
CA SER A 97 8.81 -6.70 7.94
C SER A 97 8.38 -5.33 7.39
N PRO A 98 7.52 -4.56 8.09
CA PRO A 98 6.92 -3.34 7.54
C PRO A 98 7.91 -2.18 7.35
N ASN A 99 9.08 -2.23 8.00
CA ASN A 99 10.04 -1.12 8.06
C ASN A 99 11.38 -1.40 7.37
N ILE A 100 11.48 -2.48 6.59
CA ILE A 100 12.68 -2.88 5.83
C ILE A 100 12.30 -3.02 4.37
#